data_AF-A0A118HUU5-F1
#
_entry.id   AF-A0A118HUU5-F1
#
_cell.length_a   1.000
_cell.length_b   1.000
_cell.length_c   1.000
_cell.angle_alpha   90.00
_cell.angle_beta   90.00
_cell.angle_gamma   90.00
#
_symmetry.space_group_name_H-M   'P 1'
#
loop_
_entity.id
_entity.type
_entity.pdbx_description
1 polymer ?
#
loop_
_entity_poly.entity_id
_entity_poly.type
_entity_poly.pdbx_seq_one_letter_code
_entity_poly.pdbx_strand_id
1 'polypeptide(L)'
;MSRSFPTTLPTSRFPLVALGAALAAALSFGAAGAHAQASAIAASAADAAATVPASTTHDFDARQKVLDQRTAKNDYRYAVAEHDCYSKFFVNYCLGKARDQMREERASIRQEQLALDDEQRAVRAQQRDQQAALKQAQNAAEAPQRAANEAANAAAFRDKQEQNALKQAQRGAEGPQRAANKQAYDQKQGDFQRKLDEAHQQAAQKAQERADNAARYEQKQKEAAQHKADVEQRQKEAAEKARQQQQQMQGQ
;
A
#
# COMPACT_ATOMS: atom_id res chain seq x y z
N MET A 1 -7.59 37.77 -40.46
CA MET A 1 -7.14 36.41 -40.80
C MET A 1 -6.32 35.88 -39.65
N SER A 2 -6.85 34.85 -39.01
CA SER A 2 -6.34 34.15 -37.85
C SER A 2 -5.04 33.42 -38.14
N ARG A 3 -4.03 33.56 -37.26
CA ARG A 3 -3.07 32.52 -36.81
C ARG A 3 -2.55 32.99 -35.44
N SER A 4 -3.14 32.59 -34.33
CA SER A 4 -2.90 31.34 -33.59
C SER A 4 -1.47 31.23 -33.03
N PHE A 5 -1.40 31.37 -31.70
CA PHE A 5 -0.36 31.01 -30.71
C PHE A 5 0.18 29.55 -30.88
N PRO A 6 1.17 29.00 -30.11
CA PRO A 6 1.62 29.44 -28.78
C PRO A 6 3.09 29.13 -28.33
N THR A 7 3.46 29.78 -27.20
CA THR A 7 4.20 29.26 -26.03
C THR A 7 5.53 28.49 -26.19
N THR A 8 6.60 29.17 -25.77
CA THR A 8 7.83 28.59 -25.24
C THR A 8 7.56 27.87 -23.92
N LEU A 9 7.82 26.56 -23.86
CA LEU A 9 7.86 25.78 -22.62
C LEU A 9 9.29 25.77 -22.05
N PRO A 10 9.48 26.02 -20.73
CA PRO A 10 10.77 25.90 -20.08
C PRO A 10 11.12 24.43 -19.77
N THR A 11 12.34 24.04 -20.10
CA THR A 11 12.96 22.76 -19.72
C THR A 11 13.20 22.72 -18.20
N SER A 12 12.29 22.11 -17.46
CA SER A 12 12.46 21.77 -16.04
C SER A 12 13.16 20.43 -15.90
N ARG A 13 14.31 20.45 -15.23
CA ARG A 13 15.12 19.29 -14.82
C ARG A 13 14.36 18.48 -13.76
N PHE A 14 14.19 17.18 -14.02
CA PHE A 14 13.72 16.21 -13.04
C PHE A 14 14.89 15.72 -12.16
N PRO A 15 14.83 15.85 -10.82
CA PRO A 15 15.67 15.07 -9.92
C PRO A 15 15.03 13.71 -9.62
N LEU A 16 15.81 12.65 -9.81
CA LEU A 16 15.47 11.28 -9.44
C LEU A 16 15.30 11.16 -7.93
N VAL A 17 14.16 10.61 -7.54
CA VAL A 17 13.80 10.17 -6.19
C VAL A 17 14.66 8.96 -5.82
N ALA A 18 15.48 9.09 -4.78
CA ALA A 18 16.08 7.97 -4.07
C ALA A 18 15.42 7.87 -2.69
N LEU A 19 14.38 7.03 -2.59
CA LEU A 19 13.79 6.59 -1.32
C LEU A 19 14.42 5.24 -0.96
N GLY A 20 15.36 5.27 -0.02
CA GLY A 20 16.01 4.09 0.56
C GLY A 20 15.63 3.92 2.03
N ALA A 21 14.66 3.03 2.23
CA ALA A 21 14.22 2.29 3.42
C ALA A 21 14.75 2.64 4.83
N ALA A 22 13.77 2.78 5.72
CA ALA A 22 13.86 2.95 7.16
C ALA A 22 14.00 1.61 7.93
N LEU A 23 14.48 1.77 9.18
CA LEU A 23 14.20 1.00 10.40
C LEU A 23 14.35 -0.55 10.37
N ALA A 24 15.43 -1.02 11.00
CA ALA A 24 15.46 -2.32 11.65
C ALA A 24 15.04 -2.15 13.13
N ALA A 25 13.83 -2.60 13.46
CA ALA A 25 13.39 -2.82 14.83
C ALA A 25 13.29 -4.33 15.09
N ALA A 26 13.90 -4.75 16.19
CA ALA A 26 13.90 -6.12 16.70
C ALA A 26 12.50 -6.59 17.12
N LEU A 27 12.22 -7.90 17.00
CA LEU A 27 11.43 -8.71 17.94
C LEU A 27 11.45 -10.22 17.55
N SER A 28 12.06 -11.01 18.45
CA SER A 28 11.67 -12.35 18.98
C SER A 28 11.33 -13.57 18.09
N PHE A 29 12.11 -14.65 18.33
CA PHE A 29 11.73 -16.05 18.67
C PHE A 29 10.61 -16.80 17.91
N GLY A 30 10.95 -18.01 17.44
CA GLY A 30 10.15 -19.22 17.73
C GLY A 30 9.60 -20.05 16.56
N ALA A 31 10.19 -21.24 16.39
CA ALA A 31 9.60 -22.53 15.97
C ALA A 31 8.90 -22.72 14.60
N ALA A 32 9.51 -23.63 13.83
CA ALA A 32 8.93 -24.67 12.96
C ALA A 32 7.42 -24.60 12.62
N GLY A 33 7.12 -24.47 11.33
CA GLY A 33 5.80 -24.73 10.76
C GLY A 33 5.85 -24.61 9.24
N ALA A 34 5.60 -25.72 8.56
CA ALA A 34 5.65 -25.84 7.11
C ALA A 34 4.70 -24.88 6.39
N HIS A 35 5.26 -24.01 5.52
CA HIS A 35 4.51 -23.37 4.45
C HIS A 35 5.25 -23.48 3.12
N ALA A 36 4.76 -24.44 2.34
CA ALA A 36 4.45 -24.35 0.91
C ALA A 36 5.46 -23.61 0.02
N GLN A 37 6.21 -24.42 -0.73
CA GLN A 37 6.82 -24.07 -2.02
C GLN A 37 5.77 -23.45 -2.95
N ALA A 38 5.72 -22.13 -3.03
CA ALA A 38 4.98 -21.41 -4.06
C ALA A 38 5.72 -20.11 -4.45
N SER A 39 7.05 -20.19 -4.62
CA SER A 39 7.88 -19.04 -5.03
C SER A 39 9.01 -19.41 -5.99
N ALA A 40 8.85 -20.47 -6.80
CA ALA A 40 9.88 -20.92 -7.74
C ALA A 40 9.47 -20.82 -9.23
N ILE A 41 8.36 -20.15 -9.54
CA ILE A 41 7.88 -19.99 -10.94
C ILE A 41 8.05 -18.55 -11.45
N ALA A 42 8.39 -17.60 -10.60
CA ALA A 42 8.57 -16.20 -11.00
C ALA A 42 10.04 -15.79 -11.27
N ALA A 43 11.01 -16.69 -11.06
CA ALA A 43 12.44 -16.39 -11.25
C ALA A 43 13.05 -16.93 -12.55
N SER A 44 12.30 -17.68 -13.38
CA SER A 44 12.81 -18.26 -14.64
C SER A 44 12.49 -17.44 -15.90
N ALA A 45 11.78 -16.30 -15.78
CA ALA A 45 11.42 -15.46 -16.93
C ALA A 45 12.49 -14.41 -17.30
N ALA A 46 13.63 -14.37 -16.59
CA ALA A 46 14.72 -13.44 -16.87
C ALA A 46 15.90 -14.07 -17.64
N ASP A 47 15.89 -15.38 -17.88
CA ASP A 47 16.98 -16.11 -18.56
C ASP A 47 16.48 -16.86 -19.81
N ALA A 48 15.65 -16.18 -20.61
CA ALA A 48 15.35 -16.59 -21.98
C ALA A 48 16.30 -15.91 -22.98
N ALA A 49 17.54 -15.60 -22.55
CA ALA A 49 18.62 -15.32 -23.48
C ALA A 49 18.92 -16.63 -24.22
N ALA A 50 18.82 -16.61 -25.54
CA ALA A 50 19.07 -17.76 -26.41
C ALA A 50 20.36 -18.48 -25.97
N THR A 51 20.19 -19.63 -25.32
CA THR A 51 21.31 -20.43 -24.87
C THR A 51 21.84 -21.11 -26.12
N VAL A 52 22.83 -20.49 -26.76
CA VAL A 52 23.71 -21.21 -27.67
C VAL A 52 24.19 -22.43 -26.88
N PRO A 53 24.05 -23.66 -27.41
CA PRO A 53 24.53 -24.84 -26.69
C PRO A 53 25.99 -24.62 -26.34
N ALA A 54 26.35 -24.86 -25.08
CA ALA A 54 27.67 -24.54 -24.54
C ALA A 54 28.81 -25.17 -25.37
N SER A 55 28.54 -26.29 -26.04
CA SER A 55 29.46 -26.94 -26.98
C SER A 55 29.79 -26.09 -28.21
N THR A 56 28.81 -25.41 -28.79
CA THR A 56 29.00 -24.53 -29.97
C THR A 56 29.74 -23.26 -29.59
N THR A 57 29.46 -22.68 -28.42
CA THR A 57 30.21 -21.53 -27.90
C THR A 57 31.68 -21.91 -27.64
N HIS A 58 31.91 -23.06 -27.00
CA HIS A 58 33.26 -23.55 -26.72
C HIS A 58 34.08 -23.81 -28.01
N ASP A 59 33.44 -24.27 -29.09
CA ASP A 59 34.09 -24.44 -30.40
C ASP A 59 34.55 -23.09 -31.00
N PHE A 60 33.68 -22.08 -30.97
CA PHE A 60 34.04 -20.73 -31.43
C PHE A 60 35.16 -20.11 -30.59
N ASP A 61 35.10 -20.25 -29.27
CA ASP A 61 36.13 -19.74 -28.36
C ASP A 61 37.49 -20.42 -28.59
N ALA A 62 37.49 -21.73 -28.86
CA ALA A 62 38.71 -22.46 -29.18
C ALA A 62 39.34 -21.97 -30.50
N ARG A 63 38.53 -21.81 -31.55
CA ARG A 63 38.99 -21.28 -32.86
C ARG A 63 39.50 -19.85 -32.73
N GLN A 64 38.84 -19.00 -31.95
CA GLN A 64 39.29 -17.63 -31.69
C GLN A 64 40.67 -17.61 -31.01
N LYS A 65 40.89 -18.45 -29.98
CA LYS A 65 42.19 -18.54 -29.29
C LYS A 65 43.32 -18.93 -30.24
N VAL A 66 43.07 -19.82 -31.19
CA VAL A 66 44.07 -20.19 -32.21
C VAL A 66 44.43 -19.00 -33.07
N LEU A 67 43.45 -18.19 -33.50
CA LEU A 67 43.68 -16.97 -34.28
C LEU A 67 44.45 -15.91 -33.49
N ASP A 68 44.15 -15.75 -32.21
CA ASP A 68 44.86 -14.84 -31.31
C ASP A 68 46.32 -15.26 -31.11
N GLN A 69 46.57 -16.56 -30.91
CA GLN A 69 47.91 -17.12 -30.82
C GLN A 69 48.71 -16.93 -32.12
N ARG A 70 48.06 -17.12 -33.28
CA ARG A 70 48.69 -16.87 -34.59
C ARG A 70 49.05 -15.41 -34.76
N THR A 71 48.18 -14.50 -34.33
CA THR A 71 48.44 -13.05 -34.35
C THR A 71 49.67 -12.72 -33.50
N ALA A 72 49.68 -13.16 -32.24
CA ALA A 72 50.80 -12.93 -31.33
C ALA A 72 52.12 -13.51 -31.86
N LYS A 73 52.07 -14.70 -32.46
CA LYS A 73 53.24 -15.33 -33.09
C LYS A 73 53.73 -14.54 -34.31
N ASN A 74 52.82 -14.03 -35.15
CA ASN A 74 53.18 -13.21 -36.29
C ASN A 74 53.85 -11.91 -35.86
N ASP A 75 53.28 -11.23 -34.86
CA ASP A 75 53.81 -9.99 -34.31
C ASP A 75 55.20 -10.19 -33.71
N TYR A 76 55.39 -11.28 -32.95
CA TYR A 76 56.71 -11.66 -32.42
C TYR A 76 57.73 -11.91 -33.54
N ARG A 77 57.36 -12.68 -34.57
CA ARG A 77 58.25 -12.96 -35.71
C ARG A 77 58.63 -11.69 -36.46
N TYR A 78 57.68 -10.77 -36.64
CA TYR A 78 57.93 -9.49 -37.28
C TYR A 78 58.89 -8.63 -36.44
N ALA A 79 58.68 -8.52 -35.13
CA ALA A 79 59.56 -7.75 -34.24
C ALA A 79 61.01 -8.28 -34.23
N VAL A 80 61.18 -9.62 -34.19
CA VAL A 80 62.51 -10.24 -34.30
C VAL A 80 63.13 -9.96 -35.66
N ALA A 81 62.39 -10.15 -36.75
CA ALA A 81 62.88 -9.88 -38.10
C ALA A 81 63.28 -8.41 -38.30
N GLU A 82 62.55 -7.47 -37.70
CA GLU A 82 62.88 -6.05 -37.73
C GLU A 82 64.24 -5.78 -37.07
N HIS A 83 64.48 -6.32 -35.87
CA HIS A 83 65.76 -6.21 -35.19
C HIS A 83 66.90 -6.84 -36.02
N ASP A 84 66.68 -8.04 -36.57
CA ASP A 84 67.65 -8.74 -37.41
C ASP A 84 67.97 -7.97 -38.70
N CYS A 85 66.98 -7.25 -39.28
CA CYS A 85 67.18 -6.48 -40.49
C CYS A 85 68.16 -5.31 -40.31
N TYR A 86 68.26 -4.72 -39.12
CA TYR A 86 69.23 -3.64 -38.85
C TYR A 86 70.68 -4.12 -38.86
N SER A 87 70.92 -5.43 -38.74
CA SER A 87 72.27 -6.03 -38.86
C SER A 87 72.71 -6.29 -40.31
N LYS A 88 71.85 -6.06 -41.31
CA LYS A 88 72.10 -6.39 -42.72
C LYS A 88 72.48 -5.15 -43.54
N PHE A 89 73.27 -5.36 -44.60
CA PHE A 89 73.66 -4.28 -45.53
C PHE A 89 72.48 -3.65 -46.28
N PHE A 90 71.47 -4.44 -46.68
CA PHE A 90 70.28 -3.95 -47.40
C PHE A 90 69.06 -3.83 -46.47
N VAL A 91 69.14 -2.99 -45.44
CA VAL A 91 68.10 -2.82 -44.40
C VAL A 91 66.72 -2.52 -45.01
N ASN A 92 66.62 -1.55 -45.93
CA ASN A 92 65.34 -1.13 -46.51
C ASN A 92 64.60 -2.26 -47.23
N TYR A 93 65.33 -3.07 -48.01
CA TYR A 93 64.75 -4.24 -48.69
C TYR A 93 64.34 -5.32 -47.67
N CYS A 94 65.17 -5.57 -46.67
CA CYS A 94 64.87 -6.52 -45.60
C CYS A 94 63.59 -6.15 -44.83
N LEU A 95 63.45 -4.89 -44.43
CA LEU A 95 62.26 -4.37 -43.74
C LEU A 95 61.01 -4.45 -44.62
N GLY A 96 61.13 -4.16 -45.92
CA GLY A 96 60.04 -4.33 -46.89
C GLY A 96 59.55 -5.77 -46.92
N LYS A 97 60.46 -6.73 -47.11
CA LYS A 97 60.14 -8.16 -47.12
C LYS A 97 59.51 -8.64 -45.81
N ALA A 98 60.03 -8.22 -44.65
CA ALA A 98 59.46 -8.56 -43.35
C ALA A 98 58.04 -8.02 -43.18
N ARG A 99 57.77 -6.80 -43.66
CA ARG A 99 56.45 -6.17 -43.63
C ARG A 99 55.46 -6.89 -44.54
N ASP A 100 55.88 -7.30 -45.73
CA ASP A 100 55.02 -8.03 -46.67
C ASP A 100 54.61 -9.39 -46.10
N GLN A 101 55.55 -10.13 -45.49
CA GLN A 101 55.27 -11.39 -44.80
C GLN A 101 54.31 -11.21 -43.61
N MET A 102 54.45 -10.13 -42.84
CA MET A 102 53.53 -9.79 -41.76
C MET A 102 52.12 -9.47 -42.30
N ARG A 103 52.03 -8.69 -43.38
CA ARG A 103 50.75 -8.31 -44.00
C ARG A 103 50.00 -9.51 -44.57
N GLU A 104 50.71 -10.43 -45.20
CA GLU A 104 50.14 -11.66 -45.76
C GLU A 104 49.51 -12.54 -44.67
N GLU A 105 50.24 -12.83 -43.60
CA GLU A 105 49.70 -13.63 -42.49
C GLU A 105 48.53 -12.91 -41.79
N ARG A 106 48.64 -11.60 -41.55
CA ARG A 106 47.53 -10.82 -40.97
C ARG A 106 46.30 -10.81 -41.88
N ALA A 107 46.48 -10.81 -43.20
CA ALA A 107 45.38 -10.93 -44.14
C ALA A 107 44.70 -12.30 -44.05
N SER A 108 45.47 -13.40 -43.94
CA SER A 108 44.93 -14.74 -43.70
C SER A 108 44.16 -14.82 -42.39
N ILE A 109 44.73 -14.33 -41.29
CA ILE A 109 44.07 -14.32 -39.97
C ILE A 109 42.75 -13.56 -40.03
N ARG A 110 42.73 -12.39 -40.69
CA ARG A 110 41.51 -11.58 -40.83
C ARG A 110 40.42 -12.31 -41.63
N GLN A 111 40.78 -13.01 -42.71
CA GLN A 111 39.83 -13.81 -43.48
C GLN A 111 39.18 -14.89 -42.61
N GLU A 112 39.97 -15.59 -41.80
CA GLU A 112 39.46 -16.62 -40.89
C GLU A 112 38.60 -16.04 -39.75
N GLN A 113 38.96 -14.85 -39.22
CA GLN A 113 38.15 -14.13 -38.24
C GLN A 113 36.78 -13.73 -38.80
N LEU A 114 36.74 -13.19 -40.03
CA LEU A 114 35.49 -12.82 -40.69
C LEU A 114 34.59 -14.05 -40.90
N ALA A 115 35.16 -15.16 -41.36
CA ALA A 115 34.42 -16.41 -41.52
C ALA A 115 33.82 -16.90 -40.19
N LEU A 116 34.60 -16.85 -39.10
CA LEU A 116 34.14 -17.23 -37.76
C LEU A 116 33.03 -16.30 -37.25
N ASP A 117 33.14 -14.99 -37.47
CA ASP A 117 32.11 -14.01 -37.09
C ASP A 117 30.80 -14.18 -37.88
N ASP A 118 30.90 -14.52 -39.18
CA ASP A 118 29.75 -14.79 -40.03
C ASP A 118 29.01 -16.07 -39.59
N GLU A 119 29.74 -17.14 -39.27
CA GLU A 119 29.18 -18.35 -38.68
C GLU A 119 28.44 -18.05 -37.37
N GLN A 120 29.08 -17.31 -36.46
CA GLN A 120 28.44 -16.90 -35.20
C GLN A 120 27.17 -16.07 -35.42
N ARG A 121 27.20 -15.15 -36.39
CA ARG A 121 26.04 -14.34 -36.74
C ARG A 121 24.90 -15.20 -37.28
N ALA A 122 25.20 -16.18 -38.13
CA ALA A 122 24.23 -17.13 -38.67
C ALA A 122 23.57 -17.96 -37.56
N VAL A 123 24.35 -18.50 -36.62
CA VAL A 123 23.83 -19.25 -35.46
C VAL A 123 22.90 -18.38 -34.60
N ARG A 124 23.32 -17.16 -34.26
CA ARG A 124 22.48 -16.23 -33.49
C ARG A 124 21.20 -15.83 -34.23
N ALA A 125 21.25 -15.73 -35.57
CA ALA A 125 20.05 -15.47 -36.38
C ALA A 125 19.08 -16.64 -36.32
N GLN A 126 19.55 -17.87 -36.55
CA GLN A 126 18.73 -19.08 -36.47
C GLN A 126 18.07 -19.24 -35.09
N GLN A 127 18.78 -18.92 -34.01
CA GLN A 127 18.21 -18.97 -32.66
C GLN A 127 17.09 -17.95 -32.47
N ARG A 128 17.26 -16.71 -32.96
CA ARG A 128 16.18 -15.72 -32.90
C ARG A 128 14.96 -16.18 -33.70
N ASP A 129 15.16 -16.78 -34.85
CA ASP A 129 14.07 -17.29 -35.69
C ASP A 129 13.35 -18.45 -35.00
N GLN A 130 14.08 -19.39 -34.38
CA GLN A 130 13.50 -20.47 -33.58
C GLN A 130 12.72 -19.93 -32.38
N GLN A 131 13.28 -18.98 -31.63
CA GLN A 131 12.58 -18.36 -30.51
C GLN A 131 11.33 -17.58 -30.94
N ALA A 132 11.41 -16.88 -32.07
CA ALA A 132 10.26 -16.17 -32.64
C ALA A 132 9.17 -17.17 -33.04
N ALA A 133 9.52 -18.29 -33.69
CA ALA A 133 8.59 -19.34 -34.06
C ALA A 133 7.93 -19.98 -32.83
N LEU A 134 8.69 -20.26 -31.77
CA LEU A 134 8.14 -20.79 -30.51
C LEU A 134 7.17 -19.79 -29.85
N LYS A 135 7.54 -18.52 -29.77
CA LYS A 135 6.66 -17.47 -29.23
C LYS A 135 5.39 -17.30 -30.07
N GLN A 136 5.51 -17.33 -31.40
CA GLN A 136 4.35 -17.28 -32.29
C GLN A 136 3.43 -18.48 -32.09
N ALA A 137 3.98 -19.69 -31.97
CA ALA A 137 3.22 -20.91 -31.70
C ALA A 137 2.50 -20.86 -30.34
N GLN A 138 3.18 -20.39 -29.28
CA GLN A 138 2.58 -20.19 -27.95
C GLN A 138 1.44 -19.15 -28.02
N ASN A 139 1.70 -17.99 -28.62
CA ASN A 139 0.68 -16.95 -28.79
C ASN A 139 -0.54 -17.44 -29.56
N ALA A 140 -0.35 -18.26 -30.60
CA ALA A 140 -1.43 -18.85 -31.37
C ALA A 140 -2.21 -19.89 -30.57
N ALA A 141 -1.53 -20.75 -29.80
CA ALA A 141 -2.16 -21.72 -28.90
C ALA A 141 -2.98 -21.04 -27.79
N GLU A 142 -2.50 -19.92 -27.25
CA GLU A 142 -3.17 -19.16 -26.19
C GLU A 142 -4.23 -18.17 -26.72
N ALA A 143 -4.24 -17.86 -28.02
CA ALA A 143 -5.20 -16.93 -28.63
C ALA A 143 -6.67 -17.22 -28.29
N PRO A 144 -7.18 -18.47 -28.40
CA PRO A 144 -8.58 -18.75 -28.06
C PRO A 144 -8.88 -18.53 -26.57
N GLN A 145 -7.95 -18.88 -25.68
CA GLN A 145 -8.11 -18.66 -24.24
C GLN A 145 -8.10 -17.16 -23.91
N ARG A 146 -7.21 -16.37 -24.54
CA ARG A 146 -7.19 -14.91 -24.40
C ARG A 146 -8.50 -14.29 -24.88
N ALA A 147 -9.00 -14.69 -26.04
CA ALA A 147 -10.29 -14.23 -26.56
C ALA A 147 -11.46 -14.62 -25.64
N ALA A 148 -11.47 -15.83 -25.07
CA ALA A 148 -12.48 -16.26 -24.12
C ALA A 148 -12.44 -15.44 -22.82
N ASN A 149 -11.24 -15.16 -22.29
CA ASN A 149 -11.07 -14.33 -21.11
C ASN A 149 -11.51 -12.87 -21.37
N GLU A 150 -11.15 -12.31 -22.52
CA GLU A 150 -11.60 -10.97 -22.94
C GLU A 150 -13.13 -10.90 -23.05
N ALA A 151 -13.76 -11.90 -23.65
CA ALA A 151 -15.22 -11.99 -23.74
C ALA A 151 -15.89 -12.10 -22.36
N ALA A 152 -15.34 -12.93 -21.47
CA ALA A 152 -15.84 -13.09 -20.10
C ALA A 152 -15.70 -11.78 -19.29
N ASN A 153 -14.56 -11.09 -19.41
CA ASN A 153 -14.34 -9.80 -18.76
C ASN A 153 -15.29 -8.73 -19.30
N ALA A 154 -15.52 -8.68 -20.61
CA ALA A 154 -16.47 -7.75 -21.22
C ALA A 154 -17.91 -8.03 -20.76
N ALA A 155 -18.31 -9.30 -20.64
CA ALA A 155 -19.61 -9.68 -20.10
C ALA A 155 -19.75 -9.27 -18.63
N ALA A 156 -18.79 -9.63 -17.78
CA ALA A 156 -18.81 -9.27 -16.36
C ALA A 156 -18.85 -7.74 -16.14
N PHE A 157 -18.19 -6.97 -17.01
CA PHE A 157 -18.26 -5.51 -16.96
C PHE A 157 -19.65 -4.99 -17.30
N ARG A 158 -20.29 -5.50 -18.36
CA ARG A 158 -21.69 -5.15 -18.70
C ARG A 158 -22.65 -5.50 -17.58
N ASP A 159 -22.58 -6.71 -17.04
CA ASP A 159 -23.44 -7.16 -15.95
C ASP A 159 -23.29 -6.25 -14.71
N LYS A 160 -22.06 -5.84 -14.40
CA LYS A 160 -21.80 -4.93 -13.28
C LYS A 160 -22.36 -3.53 -13.53
N GLN A 161 -22.33 -3.04 -14.77
CA GLN A 161 -22.98 -1.78 -15.12
C GLN A 161 -24.50 -1.86 -14.92
N GLU A 162 -25.14 -2.93 -15.41
CA GLU A 162 -26.57 -3.15 -15.23
C GLU A 162 -26.95 -3.26 -13.76
N GLN A 163 -26.20 -4.04 -12.97
CA GLN A 163 -26.41 -4.15 -11.53
C GLN A 163 -26.28 -2.80 -10.80
N ASN A 164 -25.32 -1.96 -11.20
CA ASN A 164 -25.18 -0.63 -10.61
C ASN A 164 -26.35 0.28 -10.99
N ALA A 165 -26.81 0.24 -12.24
CA ALA A 165 -27.99 0.98 -12.69
C ALA A 165 -29.25 0.54 -11.92
N LEU A 166 -29.45 -0.76 -11.74
CA LEU A 166 -30.56 -1.31 -10.94
C LEU A 166 -30.46 -0.88 -9.47
N LYS A 167 -29.27 -0.98 -8.85
CA LYS A 167 -29.06 -0.52 -7.46
C LYS A 167 -29.30 0.98 -7.32
N GLN A 168 -28.91 1.77 -8.31
CA GLN A 168 -29.17 3.21 -8.31
C GLN A 168 -30.66 3.51 -8.43
N ALA A 169 -31.37 2.81 -9.33
CA ALA A 169 -32.82 2.93 -9.47
C ALA A 169 -33.54 2.53 -8.16
N GLN A 170 -33.15 1.42 -7.53
CA GLN A 170 -33.68 0.98 -6.24
C GLN A 170 -33.43 2.01 -5.14
N ARG A 171 -32.20 2.53 -5.02
CA ARG A 171 -31.89 3.57 -4.02
C ARG A 171 -32.70 4.84 -4.23
N GLY A 172 -32.95 5.22 -5.48
CA GLY A 172 -33.79 6.35 -5.85
C GLY A 172 -35.25 6.11 -5.46
N ALA A 173 -35.80 4.94 -5.81
CA ALA A 173 -37.17 4.55 -5.49
C ALA A 173 -37.43 4.46 -3.98
N GLU A 174 -36.48 3.92 -3.21
CA GLU A 174 -36.56 3.84 -1.74
C GLU A 174 -36.28 5.17 -1.05
N GLY A 175 -35.76 6.18 -1.75
CA GLY A 175 -35.36 7.47 -1.19
C GLY A 175 -36.45 8.15 -0.34
N PRO A 176 -37.68 8.32 -0.86
CA PRO A 176 -38.80 8.89 -0.12
C PRO A 176 -39.18 8.07 1.11
N GLN A 177 -39.21 6.74 0.99
CA GLN A 177 -39.52 5.86 2.12
C GLN A 177 -38.45 5.91 3.20
N ARG A 178 -37.16 5.98 2.81
CA ARG A 178 -36.02 6.11 3.74
C ARG A 178 -36.06 7.46 4.46
N ALA A 179 -36.43 8.54 3.76
CA ALA A 179 -36.64 9.86 4.36
C ALA A 179 -37.82 9.87 5.34
N ALA A 180 -38.96 9.27 4.98
CA ALA A 180 -40.11 9.14 5.87
C ALA A 180 -39.79 8.32 7.12
N ASN A 181 -39.10 7.19 6.96
CA ASN A 181 -38.64 6.37 8.09
C ASN A 181 -37.69 7.13 9.01
N LYS A 182 -36.76 7.92 8.45
CA LYS A 182 -35.88 8.78 9.25
C LYS A 182 -36.67 9.82 10.05
N GLN A 183 -37.59 10.53 9.40
CA GLN A 183 -38.44 11.52 10.08
C GLN A 183 -39.26 10.88 11.21
N ALA A 184 -39.85 9.70 10.97
CA ALA A 184 -40.60 8.98 11.99
C ALA A 184 -39.71 8.54 13.17
N TYR A 185 -38.45 8.16 12.91
CA TYR A 185 -37.49 7.81 13.97
C TYR A 185 -37.08 9.05 14.78
N ASP A 186 -36.75 10.16 14.11
CA ASP A 186 -36.36 11.42 14.76
C ASP A 186 -37.51 11.96 15.64
N GLN A 187 -38.77 11.86 15.17
CA GLN A 187 -39.95 12.22 15.96
C GLN A 187 -40.07 11.36 17.22
N LYS A 188 -39.92 10.03 17.10
CA LYS A 188 -39.95 9.12 18.26
C LYS A 188 -38.85 9.44 19.28
N GLN A 189 -37.65 9.79 18.83
CA GLN A 189 -36.59 10.22 19.73
C GLN A 189 -36.95 11.52 20.45
N GLY A 190 -37.48 12.52 19.75
CA GLY A 190 -37.94 13.77 20.35
C GLY A 190 -39.07 13.55 21.36
N ASP A 191 -40.04 12.70 21.04
CA ASP A 191 -41.13 12.32 21.95
C ASP A 191 -40.61 11.65 23.22
N PHE A 192 -39.65 10.74 23.07
CA PHE A 192 -39.03 10.07 24.20
C PHE A 192 -38.27 11.05 25.09
N GLN A 193 -37.49 11.95 24.51
CA GLN A 193 -36.77 12.97 25.26
C GLN A 193 -37.71 13.90 26.02
N ARG A 194 -38.80 14.38 25.37
CA ARG A 194 -39.81 15.20 26.04
C ARG A 194 -40.45 14.50 27.23
N LYS A 195 -40.78 13.21 27.10
CA LYS A 195 -41.32 12.42 28.20
C LYS A 195 -40.34 12.28 29.36
N LEU A 196 -39.05 12.13 29.08
CA LEU A 196 -38.03 12.11 30.13
C LEU A 196 -37.93 13.46 30.84
N ASP A 197 -37.90 14.56 30.09
CA ASP A 197 -37.81 15.91 30.66
C ASP A 197 -39.04 16.23 31.51
N GLU A 198 -40.25 15.89 31.03
CA GLU A 198 -41.50 16.01 31.80
C GLU A 198 -41.46 15.16 33.07
N ALA A 199 -40.98 13.91 32.99
CA ALA A 199 -40.85 13.05 34.16
C ALA A 199 -39.86 13.62 35.20
N HIS A 200 -38.74 14.20 34.75
CA HIS A 200 -37.78 14.88 35.61
C HIS A 200 -38.39 16.12 36.29
N GLN A 201 -39.11 16.95 35.54
CA GLN A 201 -39.80 18.12 36.09
C GLN A 201 -40.85 17.72 37.13
N GLN A 202 -41.67 16.71 36.83
CA GLN A 202 -42.66 16.19 37.78
C GLN A 202 -42.00 15.59 39.02
N ALA A 203 -40.90 14.86 38.86
CA ALA A 203 -40.15 14.33 39.99
C ALA A 203 -39.56 15.44 40.88
N ALA A 204 -39.02 16.51 40.27
CA ALA A 204 -38.51 17.67 40.98
C ALA A 204 -39.62 18.41 41.74
N GLN A 205 -40.77 18.66 41.11
CA GLN A 205 -41.93 19.27 41.77
C GLN A 205 -42.42 18.44 42.95
N LYS A 206 -42.59 17.13 42.77
CA LYS A 206 -42.99 16.22 43.86
C LYS A 206 -41.92 16.12 44.96
N ALA A 207 -40.65 16.30 44.64
CA ALA A 207 -39.59 16.35 45.65
C ALA A 207 -39.65 17.64 46.47
N GLN A 208 -39.90 18.79 45.83
CA GLN A 208 -40.13 20.07 46.50
C GLN A 208 -41.36 20.00 47.41
N GLU A 209 -42.49 19.49 46.89
CA GLU A 209 -43.73 19.36 47.67
C GLU A 209 -43.53 18.46 48.89
N ARG A 210 -42.77 17.36 48.76
CA ARG A 210 -42.42 16.51 49.90
C ARG A 210 -41.55 17.24 50.93
N ALA A 211 -40.57 18.03 50.50
CA ALA A 211 -39.74 18.83 51.39
C ALA A 211 -40.55 19.90 52.13
N ASP A 212 -41.43 20.62 51.43
CA ASP A 212 -42.31 21.65 52.00
C ASP A 212 -43.30 21.04 53.01
N ASN A 213 -43.90 19.90 52.66
CA ASN A 213 -44.82 19.18 53.55
C ASN A 213 -44.09 18.68 54.81
N ALA A 214 -42.86 18.16 54.68
CA ALA A 214 -42.04 17.75 55.81
C ALA A 214 -41.70 18.96 56.71
N ALA A 215 -41.28 20.09 56.13
CA ALA A 215 -40.98 21.31 56.88
C ALA A 215 -42.20 21.86 57.62
N ARG A 216 -43.39 21.87 56.98
CA ARG A 216 -44.65 22.26 57.63
C ARG A 216 -45.02 21.32 58.77
N TYR A 217 -44.81 20.02 58.59
CA TYR A 217 -45.06 19.04 59.65
C TYR A 217 -44.14 19.27 60.85
N GLU A 218 -42.84 19.50 60.61
CA GLU A 218 -41.87 19.82 61.66
C GLU A 218 -42.20 21.13 62.39
N GLN A 219 -42.63 22.18 61.66
CA GLN A 219 -43.10 23.42 62.27
C GLN A 219 -44.30 23.19 63.17
N LYS A 220 -45.33 22.46 62.71
CA LYS A 220 -46.50 22.12 63.52
C LYS A 220 -46.13 21.33 64.78
N GLN A 221 -45.16 20.41 64.69
CA GLN A 221 -44.67 19.67 65.85
C GLN A 221 -43.99 20.60 66.87
N LYS A 222 -43.17 21.54 66.41
CA LYS A 222 -42.52 22.55 67.27
C LYS A 222 -43.55 23.48 67.93
N GLU A 223 -44.51 23.99 67.15
CA GLU A 223 -45.60 24.84 67.65
C GLU A 223 -46.47 24.11 68.68
N ALA A 224 -46.83 22.84 68.42
CA ALA A 224 -47.58 22.03 69.36
C ALA A 224 -46.81 21.78 70.67
N ALA A 225 -45.50 21.52 70.59
CA ALA A 225 -44.64 21.37 71.76
C ALA A 225 -44.51 22.67 72.57
N GLN A 226 -44.35 23.82 71.89
CA GLN A 226 -44.33 25.15 72.53
C GLN A 226 -45.66 25.45 73.21
N HIS A 227 -46.78 25.26 72.51
CA HIS A 227 -48.10 25.50 73.06
C HIS A 227 -48.38 24.60 74.29
N LYS A 228 -47.96 23.34 74.25
CA LYS A 228 -48.06 22.44 75.41
C LYS A 228 -47.25 22.97 76.60
N ALA A 229 -46.00 23.39 76.37
CA ALA A 229 -45.15 23.96 77.41
C ALA A 229 -45.75 25.25 78.00
N ASP A 230 -46.30 26.13 77.17
CA ASP A 230 -46.96 27.37 77.58
C ASP A 230 -48.20 27.09 78.45
N VAL A 231 -49.03 26.11 78.06
CA VAL A 231 -50.20 25.70 78.85
C VAL A 231 -49.78 25.09 80.20
N GLU A 232 -48.76 24.23 80.22
CA GLU A 232 -48.22 23.66 81.45
C GLU A 232 -47.64 24.75 82.38
N GLN A 233 -46.95 25.76 81.84
CA GLN A 233 -46.48 26.92 82.61
C GLN A 233 -47.66 27.70 83.19
N ARG A 234 -48.67 28.04 82.39
CA ARG A 234 -49.88 28.74 82.89
C ARG A 234 -50.59 27.95 83.99
N GLN A 235 -50.65 26.63 83.88
CA GLN A 235 -51.24 25.78 84.93
C GLN A 235 -50.42 25.78 86.22
N LYS A 236 -49.09 25.73 86.13
CA LYS A 236 -48.20 25.84 87.30
C LYS A 236 -48.35 27.20 87.98
N GLU A 237 -48.32 28.28 87.22
CA GLU A 237 -48.54 29.64 87.74
C GLU A 237 -49.92 29.80 88.39
N ALA A 238 -50.97 29.22 87.80
CA ALA A 238 -52.31 29.23 88.38
C ALA A 238 -52.38 28.39 89.68
N ALA A 239 -51.74 27.23 89.73
CA ALA A 239 -51.66 26.39 90.91
C ALA A 239 -50.85 27.04 92.04
N GLU A 240 -49.76 27.73 91.73
CA GLU A 240 -48.99 28.52 92.69
C GLU A 240 -49.81 29.69 93.25
N LYS A 241 -50.52 30.43 92.39
CA LYS A 241 -51.46 31.48 92.82
C LYS A 241 -52.59 30.93 93.70
N ALA A 242 -53.13 29.75 93.39
CA ALA A 242 -54.15 29.09 94.21
C ALA A 242 -53.61 28.61 95.57
N ARG A 243 -52.39 28.07 95.62
CA ARG A 243 -51.70 27.71 96.88
C ARG A 243 -51.43 28.95 97.74
N GLN A 244 -51.01 30.06 97.13
CA GLN A 244 -50.85 31.34 97.84
C GLN A 244 -52.18 31.83 98.42
N GLN A 245 -53.29 31.72 97.68
CA GLN A 245 -54.63 32.07 98.18
C GLN A 245 -55.11 31.12 99.29
N GLN A 246 -54.84 29.80 99.21
CA GLN A 246 -55.17 28.85 100.28
C GLN A 246 -54.36 29.09 101.57
N GLN A 247 -53.08 29.43 101.46
CA GLN A 247 -52.25 29.83 102.61
C GLN A 247 -52.76 31.13 103.25
N GLN A 248 -53.34 32.04 102.48
CA GLN A 248 -53.98 33.26 103.00
C GLN A 248 -55.35 33.01 103.67
N MET A 249 -56.04 31.92 103.34
CA MET A 249 -57.36 31.56 103.90
C MET A 249 -57.28 30.64 105.14
N GLN A 250 -56.18 29.90 105.35
CA GLN A 250 -55.96 29.07 106.56
C GLN A 250 -55.23 29.81 107.69
N GLY A 251 -54.91 31.09 107.47
CA GLY A 251 -54.30 31.99 108.46
C GLY A 251 -55.26 33.01 109.06
N GLN A 252 -56.57 32.76 109.02
CA GLN A 252 -57.61 33.56 109.69
C GLN A 252 -58.44 32.71 110.64
#